data_AF-A0A7Y0NQR7-F1
#
_entry.id   AF-A0A7Y0NQR7-F1
#
_cell.length_a   1.000
_cell.length_b   1.000
_cell.length_c   1.000
_cell.angle_alpha   90.00
_cell.angle_beta   90.00
_cell.angle_gamma   90.00
#
_symmetry.space_group_name_H-M   'P 1'
#
loop_
_entity.id
_entity.type
_entity.pdbx_description
1 polymer ?
#
loop_
_entity_poly.entity_id
_entity_poly.type
_entity_poly.pdbx_seq_one_letter_code
_entity_poly.pdbx_strand_id
1 'polypeptide(L)'
;MSKIKNQHYVPQFYLKSFCDKAEQVWAFDKTNQHIFTSSPRNLASEGYFYDQKQIDEKFGEQHLEHVLGIEETRFSKTFNQLA
;
A
#
# COMPACT_ATOMS: atom_id res chain seq x y z
N MET A 1 1.47 -13.93 14.48
CA MET A 1 0.69 -12.99 13.65
C MET A 1 0.28 -13.74 12.38
N SER A 2 -0.89 -13.43 11.80
CA SER A 2 -1.27 -14.02 10.51
C SER A 2 -0.48 -13.36 9.38
N LYS A 3 -0.06 -14.14 8.39
CA LYS A 3 0.66 -13.65 7.21
C LYS A 3 -0.13 -12.53 6.50
N ILE A 4 0.51 -11.40 6.24
CA ILE A 4 -0.07 -10.24 5.56
C ILE A 4 -0.16 -10.55 4.08
N LYS A 5 -1.37 -10.73 3.57
CA LYS A 5 -1.58 -11.14 2.18
C LYS A 5 -1.57 -9.98 1.20
N ASN A 6 -2.25 -8.89 1.52
CA ASN A 6 -2.33 -7.72 0.64
C ASN A 6 -1.31 -6.69 1.09
N GLN A 7 -0.27 -6.48 0.28
CA GLN A 7 0.85 -5.61 0.59
C GLN A 7 0.86 -4.43 -0.39
N HIS A 8 1.07 -3.23 0.14
CA HIS A 8 0.94 -1.99 -0.61
C HIS A 8 2.31 -1.52 -1.11
N TYR A 9 2.41 -1.26 -2.41
CA TYR A 9 3.57 -0.56 -2.97
C TYR A 9 3.39 0.95 -3.03
N VAL A 10 2.16 1.44 -2.89
CA VAL A 10 1.88 2.84 -2.53
C VAL A 10 1.16 2.88 -1.19
N PRO A 11 1.68 3.62 -0.19
CA PRO A 11 1.08 3.69 1.13
C PRO A 11 -0.38 4.14 1.11
N GLN A 12 -1.23 3.46 1.88
CA GLN A 12 -2.67 3.80 1.92
C GLN A 12 -2.93 5.22 2.43
N PHE A 13 -2.11 5.72 3.37
CA PHE A 13 -2.30 7.08 3.89
C PHE A 13 -2.11 8.14 2.80
N TYR A 14 -1.20 7.90 1.85
CA TYR A 14 -0.95 8.80 0.73
C TYR A 14 -2.10 8.78 -0.27
N LEU A 15 -2.60 7.58 -0.58
CA LEU A 15 -3.76 7.40 -1.48
C LEU A 15 -5.04 8.08 -0.96
N LYS A 16 -5.22 8.18 0.38
CA LYS A 16 -6.37 8.84 0.98
C LYS A 16 -6.49 10.33 0.62
N SER A 17 -5.37 11.01 0.34
CA SER A 17 -5.39 12.40 -0.12
C SER A 17 -5.97 12.58 -1.52
N PHE A 18 -6.17 11.48 -2.27
CA PHE A 18 -6.78 11.46 -3.60
C PHE A 18 -8.22 10.92 -3.58
N CYS A 19 -8.77 10.64 -2.40
CA CYS A 19 -10.13 10.14 -2.29
C CYS A 19 -11.15 11.24 -2.60
N ASP A 20 -12.24 10.83 -3.26
CA ASP A 20 -13.45 11.63 -3.35
C ASP A 20 -14.28 11.57 -2.05
N LYS A 21 -15.46 12.21 -2.05
CA LYS A 21 -16.37 12.24 -0.90
C LYS A 21 -16.91 10.87 -0.48
N ALA A 22 -16.76 9.85 -1.32
CA ALA A 22 -17.16 8.47 -1.06
C ALA A 22 -15.95 7.58 -0.66
N GLU A 23 -14.82 8.20 -0.31
CA GLU A 23 -13.56 7.52 0.04
C GLU A 23 -13.03 6.62 -1.08
N GLN A 24 -13.33 6.95 -2.34
CA GLN A 24 -12.85 6.23 -3.52
C GLN A 24 -11.77 7.02 -4.24
N VAL A 25 -10.80 6.30 -4.80
CA VAL A 25 -9.77 6.87 -5.70
C VAL A 25 -10.14 6.53 -7.13
N TRP A 26 -10.12 7.52 -8.00
CA TRP A 26 -10.28 7.35 -9.45
C TRP A 26 -8.94 6.92 -10.06
N ALA A 27 -8.96 5.80 -10.79
CA ALA A 27 -7.79 5.24 -11.44
C ALA A 27 -8.05 4.97 -12.92
N PHE A 28 -6.99 5.09 -13.72
CA PHE A 28 -7.02 4.76 -15.14
C PHE A 28 -6.07 3.60 -15.42
N ASP A 29 -6.64 2.49 -15.88
CA ASP A 29 -5.89 1.35 -16.38
C ASP A 29 -5.37 1.67 -17.79
N LYS A 30 -4.05 1.87 -17.90
CA LYS A 30 -3.38 2.20 -19.17
C LYS A 30 -3.38 1.04 -20.17
N THR A 31 -3.46 -0.21 -19.69
CA THR A 31 -3.43 -1.42 -20.52
C THR A 31 -4.79 -1.65 -21.17
N ASN A 32 -5.85 -1.59 -20.36
CA ASN A 32 -7.23 -1.83 -20.82
C ASN A 32 -7.97 -0.55 -21.22
N GLN A 33 -7.34 0.62 -21.06
CA GLN A 33 -7.89 1.95 -21.34
C GLN A 33 -9.23 2.20 -20.64
N HIS A 34 -9.33 1.76 -19.38
CA HIS A 34 -10.56 1.79 -18.60
C HIS A 34 -10.40 2.66 -17.34
N ILE A 35 -11.44 3.46 -17.04
CA ILE A 35 -11.52 4.27 -15.82
C ILE A 35 -12.34 3.51 -14.79
N PHE A 36 -11.83 3.39 -13.57
CA PHE A 36 -12.54 2.77 -12.46
C PHE A 36 -12.32 3.52 -11.16
N THR A 37 -13.13 3.21 -10.16
CA THR A 37 -12.94 3.66 -8.78
C THR A 37 -12.64 2.47 -7.88
N SER A 38 -11.78 2.69 -6.88
CA SER A 38 -11.45 1.69 -5.88
C SER A 38 -11.09 2.35 -4.56
N SER A 39 -11.27 1.64 -3.46
CA SER A 39 -10.81 2.11 -2.16
C SER A 39 -9.27 2.09 -2.10
N PRO A 40 -8.63 2.98 -1.32
CA PRO A 40 -7.18 2.95 -1.08
C PRO A 40 -6.63 1.60 -0.65
N ARG A 41 -7.45 0.78 0.03
CA ARG A 41 -7.08 -0.56 0.50
C ARG A 41 -6.90 -1.57 -0.65
N ASN A 42 -7.60 -1.37 -1.75
CA ASN A 42 -7.62 -2.29 -2.89
C ASN A 42 -6.87 -1.71 -4.12
N LEU A 43 -6.18 -0.59 -3.94
CA LEU A 43 -5.45 0.09 -5.00
C LEU A 43 -3.95 0.08 -4.68
N ALA A 44 -3.14 -0.01 -5.72
CA ALA A 44 -1.68 0.00 -5.62
C ALA A 44 -1.13 -1.02 -4.59
N SER A 45 -1.73 -2.20 -4.60
CA SER A 45 -1.38 -3.33 -3.75
C SER A 45 -1.44 -4.63 -4.53
N GLU A 46 -0.64 -5.59 -4.11
CA GLU A 46 -0.61 -6.92 -4.68
C GLU A 46 -0.47 -7.98 -3.59
N GLY A 47 -0.86 -9.20 -3.93
CA GLY A 47 -0.71 -10.35 -3.04
C GLY A 47 0.75 -10.69 -2.80
N TYR A 48 1.22 -10.60 -1.56
CA TYR A 48 2.59 -10.98 -1.15
C TYR A 48 3.69 -10.26 -1.95
N PHE A 49 3.45 -9.01 -2.36
CA PHE A 49 4.33 -8.22 -3.23
C PHE A 49 5.80 -8.15 -2.75
N TYR A 50 6.01 -8.01 -1.44
CA TYR A 50 7.30 -7.91 -0.78
C TYR A 50 7.86 -9.23 -0.25
N ASP A 51 7.12 -10.33 -0.37
CA ASP A 51 7.61 -11.64 0.06
C ASP A 51 8.75 -12.06 -0.88
N GLN A 52 9.98 -12.00 -0.38
CA GLN A 52 11.19 -12.25 -1.15
C GLN A 52 12.00 -13.31 -0.44
N LYS A 53 12.00 -14.54 -0.97
CA LYS A 53 12.60 -15.72 -0.32
C LYS A 53 14.01 -15.47 0.23
N GLN A 54 14.90 -14.84 -0.55
CA GLN A 54 16.29 -14.58 -0.15
C GLN A 54 16.40 -13.60 1.03
N ILE A 55 15.48 -12.63 1.11
CA ILE A 55 15.43 -11.63 2.18
C ILE A 55 14.76 -12.25 3.40
N ASP A 56 13.65 -12.96 3.21
CA ASP A 56 12.87 -13.56 4.28
C ASP A 56 13.64 -14.69 5.00
N GLU A 57 14.44 -15.48 4.26
CA GLU A 57 15.34 -16.48 4.84
C GLU A 57 16.43 -15.86 5.72
N LYS A 58 16.87 -14.64 5.39
CA LYS A 58 17.98 -13.96 6.09
C LYS A 58 17.52 -13.08 7.25
N PHE A 59 16.37 -12.43 7.12
CA PHE A 59 15.91 -11.38 8.02
C PHE A 59 14.56 -11.68 8.70
N GLY A 60 13.93 -12.80 8.38
CA GLY A 60 12.63 -13.23 8.92
C GLY A 60 11.49 -13.09 7.91
N GLU A 61 10.43 -13.88 8.09
CA GLU A 61 9.25 -13.87 7.21
C GLU A 61 8.63 -12.46 7.08
N GLN A 62 8.32 -12.06 5.84
CA GLN A 62 7.71 -10.77 5.50
C GLN A 62 8.49 -9.55 6.02
N HIS A 63 9.83 -9.65 6.00
CA HIS A 63 10.69 -8.64 6.60
C HIS A 63 10.44 -7.24 6.02
N LEU A 64 10.37 -7.14 4.69
CA LEU A 64 10.17 -5.87 3.99
C LEU A 64 8.82 -5.23 4.32
N GLU A 65 7.74 -6.01 4.32
CA GLU A 65 6.40 -5.53 4.70
C GLU A 65 6.42 -4.96 6.12
N HIS A 66 7.05 -5.66 7.06
CA HIS A 66 7.13 -5.19 8.45
C HIS A 66 7.94 -3.91 8.61
N VAL A 67 9.11 -3.82 7.95
CA VAL A 67 9.95 -2.62 8.00
C VAL A 67 9.25 -1.44 7.34
N LEU A 68 8.72 -1.63 6.12
CA LEU A 68 8.06 -0.56 5.38
C LEU A 68 6.76 -0.12 6.07
N GLY A 69 5.98 -1.03 6.68
CA GLY A 69 4.79 -0.67 7.44
C GLY A 69 5.08 0.20 8.67
N ILE A 70 6.23 -0.01 9.34
CA ILE A 70 6.68 0.87 10.43
C ILE A 70 7.01 2.27 9.89
N GLU A 71 7.75 2.35 8.80
CA GLU A 71 8.13 3.62 8.19
C GLU A 71 6.91 4.38 7.63
N GLU A 72 5.95 3.69 7.01
CA GLU A 72 4.68 4.28 6.59
C GLU A 72 3.92 4.88 7.77
N THR A 73 3.86 4.17 8.90
CA THR A 73 3.19 4.66 10.11
C THR A 73 3.86 5.93 10.64
N ARG A 74 5.20 5.99 10.61
CA ARG A 74 5.96 7.17 11.02
C ARG A 74 5.69 8.34 10.08
N PHE A 75 5.82 8.11 8.78
CA PHE A 75 5.66 9.16 7.77
C PHE A 75 4.24 9.71 7.73
N SER A 76 3.22 8.86 7.84
CA SER A 76 1.81 9.26 7.88
C SER A 76 1.53 10.33 8.93
N LYS A 77 2.12 10.20 10.14
CA LYS A 77 1.95 11.18 11.22
C LYS A 77 2.49 12.55 10.84
N THR A 78 3.67 12.61 10.22
CA THR A 78 4.28 13.86 9.78
C THR A 78 3.57 14.43 8.55
N PHE A 79 3.20 13.59 7.59
CA PHE A 79 2.50 14.00 6.38
C PHE A 79 1.16 14.69 6.69
N ASN A 80 0.37 14.13 7.60
CA ASN A 80 -0.91 14.71 8.02
C ASN A 80 -0.78 16.04 8.78
N GLN A 81 0.43 16.43 9.19
CA GLN A 81 0.68 17.76 9.77
C GLN A 81 1.04 18.80 8.71
N LEU A 82 1.41 18.37 7.50
CA LEU A 82 1.88 19.23 6.42
C LEU A 82 0.83 19.45 5.32
N ALA A 83 -0.13 18.53 5.18
CA ALA A 83 -1.22 18.54 4.19
C ALA A 83 -2.49 19.16 4.77
#